data_AF-A0A925XLE6-F1
#
_entry.id   AF-A0A925XLE6-F1
#
_cell.length_a   1.000
_cell.length_b   1.000
_cell.length_c   1.000
_cell.angle_alpha   90.00
_cell.angle_beta   90.00
_cell.angle_gamma   90.00
#
_symmetry.space_group_name_H-M   'P 1'
#
loop_
_entity.id
_entity.type
_entity.pdbx_description
1 polymer ?
#
loop_
_entity_poly.entity_id
_entity_poly.type
_entity_poly.pdbx_seq_one_letter_code
_entity_poly.pdbx_strand_id
1 'polypeptide(L)' 'MVELTVDRQGKVTNSKIMRSPGIGALDIAALRSLRVASPLPAPPASTLARGALVYQETWLFRKDGRFQLRTLALPQE' A
#
# COMPACT_ATOMS: atom_id res chain seq x y z
N MET A 1 6.55 6.52 1.16
CA MET A 1 5.59 5.87 2.08
C MET A 1 4.20 6.25 1.65
N VAL A 2 3.32 5.28 1.48
CA VAL A 2 1.95 5.45 1.01
C VAL A 2 1.02 4.88 2.08
N GLU A 3 -0.05 5.61 2.38
CA GLU A 3 -1.16 5.09 3.19
C GLU A 3 -2.31 4.71 2.27
N LEU A 4 -2.96 3.61 2.59
CA LEU A 4 -4.07 3.10 1.80
C LEU A 4 -5.18 2.57 2.71
N THR A 5 -6.41 2.68 2.20
CA THR A 5 -7.62 2.19 2.86
C THR A 5 -8.27 1.15 1.96
N VAL A 6 -8.53 -0.02 2.51
CA VAL A 6 -9.14 -1.15 1.81
C VAL A 6 -10.44 -1.51 2.52
N ASP A 7 -11.54 -1.62 1.79
CA ASP A 7 -12.79 -2.10 2.38
C ASP A 7 -12.77 -3.62 2.62
N ARG A 8 -13.79 -4.13 3.31
CA ARG A 8 -13.98 -5.58 3.56
C ARG A 8 -14.04 -6.47 2.30
N GLN A 9 -14.22 -5.90 1.10
CA GLN A 9 -14.23 -6.64 -0.17
C GLN A 9 -12.88 -6.56 -0.89
N GLY A 10 -11.87 -5.93 -0.29
CA GLY A 10 -10.57 -5.77 -0.92
C GLY A 10 -10.46 -4.54 -1.83
N LYS A 11 -11.50 -3.70 -1.93
CA LYS A 11 -11.46 -2.53 -2.79
C LYS A 11 -10.64 -1.43 -2.13
N VAL A 12 -9.63 -0.91 -2.85
CA VAL A 12 -8.90 0.29 -2.42
C VAL A 12 -9.85 1.49 -2.53
N THR A 13 -10.26 2.04 -1.40
CA THR A 13 -11.20 3.18 -1.32
C THR A 13 -10.49 4.52 -1.15
N ASN A 14 -9.25 4.51 -0.63
CA ASN A 14 -8.42 5.70 -0.53
C ASN A 14 -6.93 5.32 -0.63
N SER A 15 -6.12 6.24 -1.17
CA SER A 15 -4.66 6.10 -1.26
C SER A 15 -4.01 7.48 -1.26
N LYS A 16 -2.99 7.70 -0.42
CA LYS A 16 -2.30 8.99 -0.30
C LYS A 16 -0.81 8.85 -0.02
N ILE A 17 0.00 9.76 -0.57
CA ILE A 17 1.43 9.83 -0.29
C ILE A 17 1.64 10.46 1.09
N MET A 18 2.28 9.72 2.00
CA MET A 18 2.65 10.21 3.33
C MET A 18 4.07 10.75 3.39
N ARG A 19 4.98 10.14 2.62
CA ARG A 19 6.37 10.60 2.50
C ARG A 19 6.81 10.39 1.07
N SER A 20 7.10 11.48 0.37
CA SER A 20 7.63 11.47 -0.99
C SER A 20 9.15 11.27 -0.97
N PRO A 21 9.73 10.54 -1.94
CA PRO A 21 11.17 10.50 -2.17
C PRO A 21 11.70 11.78 -2.86
N GLY A 22 10.86 12.78 -3.13
CA GLY A 22 11.23 14.02 -3.83
C GLY A 22 11.20 13.89 -5.36
N ILE A 23 10.66 12.79 -5.89
CA ILE A 23 10.55 12.51 -7.32
C ILE A 23 9.07 12.28 -7.66
N GLY A 24 8.40 13.30 -8.19
CA GLY A 24 6.95 13.26 -8.42
C GLY A 24 6.47 12.13 -9.34
N ALA A 25 7.29 11.71 -10.31
CA ALA A 25 6.97 10.57 -11.17
C ALA A 25 6.84 9.25 -10.38
N LEU A 26 7.60 9.06 -9.30
CA LEU A 26 7.49 7.88 -8.44
C LEU A 26 6.25 7.94 -7.55
N ASP A 27 5.85 9.12 -7.11
CA ASP A 27 4.59 9.30 -6.36
C ASP A 27 3.37 8.95 -7.23
N ILE A 28 3.37 9.43 -8.48
CA ILE A 28 2.32 9.11 -9.46
C ILE A 28 2.32 7.61 -9.77
N ALA A 29 3.50 7.01 -9.99
CA ALA A 29 3.61 5.58 -10.23
C ALA A 29 3.07 4.77 -9.04
N ALA A 30 3.37 5.18 -7.82
CA ALA A 30 2.89 4.49 -6.62
C ALA A 30 1.35 4.48 -6.51
N LEU A 31 0.73 5.66 -6.65
CA LEU A 31 -0.73 5.79 -6.61
C LEU A 31 -1.40 5.06 -7.77
N ARG A 32 -0.80 5.06 -8.97
CA ARG A 32 -1.30 4.32 -10.13
C ARG A 32 -1.25 2.81 -9.88
N SER A 33 -0.15 2.29 -9.31
CA SER A 33 -0.02 0.87 -8.99
C SER A 33 -1.12 0.41 -8.03
N LEU A 34 -1.43 1.18 -6.98
CA LEU A 34 -2.53 0.85 -6.07
C LEU A 34 -3.90 0.82 -6.76
N ARG A 35 -4.15 1.76 -7.67
CA ARG A 35 -5.40 1.81 -8.44
C ARG A 35 -5.54 0.59 -9.34
N VAL A 36 -4.47 0.19 -10.02
CA VAL A 36 -4.47 -0.96 -10.94
C VAL A 36 -4.54 -2.30 -10.17
N ALA A 37 -3.93 -2.38 -8.99
CA ALA A 37 -3.96 -3.57 -8.16
C ALA A 37 -5.31 -3.83 -7.48
N SER A 38 -6.19 -2.82 -7.42
CA SER A 38 -7.53 -2.97 -6.84
C SER A 38 -8.43 -3.84 -7.75
N PRO A 39 -9.20 -4.79 -7.21
CA PRO A 39 -9.29 -5.13 -5.78
C PRO A 39 -8.12 -6.01 -5.31
N LEU A 40 -7.66 -5.73 -4.09
CA LEU A 40 -6.72 -6.58 -3.37
C LEU A 40 -7.45 -7.80 -2.78
N PRO A 41 -6.72 -8.85 -2.34
CA PRO A 41 -7.33 -9.90 -1.52
C PRO A 41 -8.08 -9.32 -0.33
N ALA A 42 -9.24 -9.90 -0.01
CA ALA A 42 -10.06 -9.43 1.09
C ALA A 42 -9.27 -9.51 2.42
N PRO A 43 -9.23 -8.43 3.21
CA PRO A 43 -8.51 -8.42 4.48
C PRO A 43 -9.19 -9.34 5.51
N PRO A 44 -8.43 -10.00 6.41
CA PRO A 44 -9.00 -10.78 7.50
C PRO A 44 -9.92 -9.93 8.38
N ALA A 45 -11.06 -10.48 8.80
CA ALA A 45 -12.06 -9.73 9.58
C ALA A 45 -11.49 -9.14 10.88
N SER A 46 -10.53 -9.83 11.51
CA SER A 46 -9.83 -9.36 12.72
C SER A 46 -8.99 -8.09 12.51
N THR A 47 -8.62 -7.77 11.28
CA THR A 47 -7.82 -6.58 10.94
C THR A 47 -8.68 -5.37 10.57
N LEU A 48 -9.99 -5.57 10.41
CA LEU A 48 -10.92 -4.51 10.03
C LEU A 48 -11.26 -3.63 11.23
N ALA A 49 -11.06 -2.33 11.08
CA ALA A 49 -11.58 -1.31 11.98
C ALA A 49 -12.71 -0.57 11.27
N ARG A 50 -13.93 -0.62 11.82
CA ARG A 50 -15.13 0.03 11.24
C ARG A 50 -15.37 -0.35 9.76
N GLY A 51 -15.08 -1.60 9.41
CA GLY A 51 -15.34 -2.15 8.08
C GLY A 51 -14.27 -1.90 7.01
N ALA A 52 -13.13 -1.31 7.39
CA ALA A 52 -11.99 -1.11 6.51
C ALA A 52 -10.66 -1.43 7.22
N LEU A 53 -9.66 -1.79 6.43
CA LEU A 53 -8.27 -1.88 6.84
C LEU A 53 -7.54 -0.62 6.38
N VAL A 54 -6.86 0.07 7.30
CA VAL A 54 -5.96 1.19 6.98
C VAL A 54 -4.55 0.76 7.32
N TYR A 55 -3.65 0.81 6.34
CA TYR A 55 -2.24 0.50 6.58
C TYR A 55 -1.33 1.37 5.73
N GLN A 56 -0.06 1.39 6.12
CA GLN A 56 0.99 2.18 5.50
C GLN A 56 2.11 1.27 5.02
N GLU A 57 2.60 1.53 3.82
CA GLU A 57 3.72 0.79 3.25
C GLU A 57 4.85 1.74 2.83
N THR A 58 6.08 1.28 3.04
CA THR A 58 7.28 1.96 2.54
C THR A 58 7.80 1.24 1.31
N TRP A 59 7.66 1.88 0.16
CA TRP A 59 8.10 1.31 -1.11
C TRP A 59 9.51 1.80 -1.45
N LEU A 60 10.38 0.87 -1.80
CA LEU A 60 11.73 1.13 -2.27
C LEU A 60 11.75 0.95 -3.79
N PHE A 61 11.75 2.07 -4.52
CA PHE A 61 11.96 2.06 -5.96
C PHE A 61 13.44 1.99 -6.25
N ARG A 62 13.89 0.95 -6.94
CA ARG A 62 15.27 0.89 -7.45
C ARG A 62 15.33 1.62 -8.78
N LYS A 63 16.46 2.29 -9.04
CA LYS A 63 16.71 3.04 -10.28
C LYS A 63 16.83 2.15 -11.54
N ASP A 64 16.91 0.82 -11.35
CA ASP A 64 16.96 -0.19 -12.42
C ASP A 64 15.56 -0.70 -12.84
N GLY A 65 14.48 -0.09 -12.34
CA GLY A 65 13.10 -0.48 -12.65
C GLY A 65 12.61 -1.73 -11.91
N ARG A 66 13.44 -2.33 -11.05
CA ARG A 66 13.07 -3.48 -10.20
C ARG A 66 12.56 -2.99 -8.85
N PHE A 67 11.60 -3.69 -8.26
CA PHE A 67 11.13 -3.39 -6.89
C PHE A 67 11.52 -4.54 -5.95
N GLN A 68 11.81 -4.21 -4.69
CA GLN A 68 11.92 -5.20 -3.61
C GLN A 68 10.85 -4.89 -2.58
N LEU A 69 9.90 -5.81 -2.37
CA LEU A 69 9.05 -5.77 -1.18
C LEU A 69 9.90 -6.21 0.01
N ARG A 70 10.25 -5.29 0.91
CA ARG A 70 10.61 -5.66 2.28
C ARG A 70 9.36 -5.56 3.13
N THR A 71 8.67 -6.68 3.30
CA THR A 71 7.68 -6.83 4.36
C THR A 71 8.44 -6.94 5.68
N LEU A 72 8.45 -5.89 6.48
CA LEU A 72 8.88 -5.96 7.89
C LEU A 72 7.77 -6.66 8.68
N ALA A 73 7.58 -7.96 8.46
CA ALA A 73 6.92 -8.80 9.44
C ALA A 73 7.99 -9.11 10.49
N LEU A 74 7.89 -8.50 11.67
CA LEU A 74 8.61 -9.03 12.82
C LEU A 74 8.13 -10.48 13.03
N PRO A 75 9.03 -11.45 13.27
CA PRO A 75 8.61 -12.75 13.74
C PRO A 75 7.77 -12.54 15.01
N GLN A 76 6.53 -13.00 14.98
CA GLN A 76 5.68 -13.03 16.15
C GLN A 76 6.01 -14.33 16.86
N GLU A 77 6.90 -14.23 17.86
CA GLU A 77 7.16 -15.31 18.83
C GLU A 77 5.98 -15.42 19.81
#